data_AF-A0A931HT66-F1
#
_entry.id   AF-A0A931HT66-F1
#
_cell.length_a   1.000
_cell.length_b   1.000
_cell.length_c   1.000
_cell.angle_alpha   90.00
_cell.angle_beta   90.00
_cell.angle_gamma   90.00
#
_symmetry.space_group_name_H-M   'P 1'
#
loop_
_entity.id
_entity.type
_entity.pdbx_description
1 polymer ?
#
loop_
_entity_poly.entity_id
_entity_poly.type
_entity_poly.pdbx_seq_one_letter_code
_entity_poly.pdbx_strand_id
1 'polypeptide(L)'
;MGDLYDYNYHKTKKLLQERFRHKGLVYEVYRSAVEFIHHNLEEKYDDPLDHLTTHVQLRELFKGDEQKLAATLNDLVQYWKIERSEERIQVGFEVLETIGDLCEYIEKRVKC
;
A
#
# COMPACT_ATOMS: atom_id res chain seq x y z
N MET A 1 5.12 -1.54 22.04
CA MET A 1 5.11 -0.59 20.90
C MET A 1 4.11 -1.06 19.83
N GLY A 2 2.85 -1.34 20.21
CA GLY A 2 1.82 -1.79 19.26
C GLY A 2 0.74 -0.72 19.00
N ASP A 3 0.51 0.17 19.98
CA ASP A 3 -0.61 1.10 19.97
C ASP A 3 -0.50 2.27 18.97
N LEU A 4 0.71 2.64 18.58
CA LEU A 4 0.94 3.79 17.67
C LEU A 4 0.69 3.41 16.20
N TYR A 5 0.86 2.13 15.87
CA TYR A 5 0.63 1.59 14.52
C TYR A 5 -0.87 1.45 14.24
N ASP A 6 -1.60 0.90 15.21
CA ASP A 6 -3.03 0.64 15.08
C ASP A 6 -3.86 1.93 14.92
N TYR A 7 -3.53 2.97 15.71
CA TYR A 7 -4.23 4.25 15.63
C TYR A 7 -4.12 4.91 14.25
N ASN A 8 -2.93 4.86 13.66
CA ASN A 8 -2.68 5.47 12.35
C ASN A 8 -3.35 4.67 11.22
N TYR A 9 -3.28 3.34 11.27
CA TYR A 9 -3.99 2.46 10.35
C TYR A 9 -5.50 2.74 10.35
N HIS A 10 -6.10 2.85 11.54
CA HIS A 10 -7.53 3.17 11.69
C HIS A 10 -7.89 4.54 11.13
N LYS A 11 -7.00 5.53 11.25
CA LYS A 11 -7.20 6.88 10.71
C LYS A 11 -7.15 6.89 9.17
N THR A 12 -6.14 6.25 8.59
CA THR A 12 -5.99 6.11 7.13
C THR A 12 -7.19 5.38 6.53
N LYS A 13 -7.63 4.29 7.17
CA LYS A 13 -8.82 3.53 6.76
C LYS A 13 -10.10 4.38 6.76
N LYS A 14 -10.33 5.21 7.79
CA LYS A 14 -11.51 6.10 7.84
C LYS A 14 -11.47 7.16 6.73
N LEU A 15 -10.30 7.78 6.51
CA LEU A 15 -10.11 8.78 5.44
C LEU A 15 -10.40 8.22 4.05
N LEU A 16 -9.98 6.97 3.80
CA LEU A 16 -10.27 6.25 2.54
C LEU A 16 -11.77 5.98 2.39
N GLN A 17 -12.45 5.55 3.46
CA GLN A 17 -13.89 5.23 3.44
C GLN A 17 -14.79 6.46 3.31
N GLU A 18 -14.43 7.59 3.91
CA GLU A 18 -15.26 8.81 3.89
C GLU A 18 -15.22 9.55 2.55
N ARG A 19 -14.12 9.45 1.80
CA ARG A 19 -13.95 10.23 0.56
C ARG A 19 -14.44 9.54 -0.72
N PHE A 20 -14.73 8.22 -0.75
CA PHE A 20 -14.98 7.52 -2.03
C PHE A 20 -16.10 6.49 -1.97
N ARG A 21 -17.14 6.69 -2.79
CA ARG A 21 -18.20 5.70 -3.03
C ARG A 21 -18.28 5.16 -4.48
N HIS A 22 -17.55 5.69 -5.47
CA HIS A 22 -17.88 5.40 -6.88
C HIS A 22 -16.73 5.55 -7.94
N LYS A 23 -15.49 5.07 -7.71
CA LYS A 23 -14.42 5.20 -8.74
C LYS A 23 -13.83 3.89 -9.30
N GLY A 24 -14.28 2.74 -8.82
CA GLY A 24 -13.89 1.43 -9.37
C GLY A 24 -12.63 0.86 -8.73
N LEU A 25 -12.56 -0.48 -8.70
CA LEU A 25 -11.60 -1.25 -7.90
C LEU A 25 -10.14 -0.86 -8.16
N VAL A 26 -9.75 -0.66 -9.42
CA VAL A 26 -8.38 -0.30 -9.83
C VAL A 26 -7.93 1.00 -9.17
N TYR A 27 -8.81 2.01 -9.18
CA TYR A 27 -8.51 3.32 -8.60
C TYR A 27 -8.43 3.26 -7.08
N GLU A 28 -9.30 2.47 -6.45
CA GLU A 28 -9.28 2.26 -5.00
C GLU A 28 -8.01 1.53 -4.56
N VAL A 29 -7.58 0.51 -5.32
CA VAL A 29 -6.32 -0.21 -5.08
C VAL A 29 -5.13 0.73 -5.20
N TYR A 30 -5.02 1.46 -6.31
CA TYR A 30 -3.94 2.43 -6.53
C TYR A 30 -3.86 3.47 -5.41
N ARG A 31 -5.00 4.07 -5.06
CA ARG A 31 -5.05 5.08 -4.00
C ARG A 31 -4.66 4.49 -2.65
N SER A 32 -5.18 3.32 -2.29
CA SER A 32 -4.82 2.67 -1.04
C SER A 32 -3.31 2.39 -0.99
N ALA A 33 -2.72 1.89 -2.08
CA ALA A 33 -1.29 1.64 -2.17
C ALA A 33 -0.48 2.92 -1.95
N VAL A 34 -0.83 4.00 -2.65
CA VAL A 34 -0.17 5.31 -2.51
C VAL A 34 -0.24 5.85 -1.07
N GLU A 35 -1.40 5.74 -0.42
CA GLU A 35 -1.59 6.24 0.95
C GLU A 35 -0.82 5.39 1.98
N PHE A 36 -0.80 4.07 1.84
CA PHE A 36 -0.02 3.19 2.73
C PHE A 36 1.48 3.32 2.51
N ILE A 37 1.92 3.52 1.26
CA ILE A 37 3.31 3.87 0.96
C ILE A 37 3.66 5.18 1.66
N HIS A 38 2.91 6.25 1.41
CA HIS A 38 3.12 7.56 2.04
C HIS A 38 3.13 7.49 3.57
N HIS A 39 2.30 6.63 4.15
CA HIS A 39 2.29 6.42 5.60
C HIS A 39 3.59 5.83 6.14
N ASN A 40 4.19 4.90 5.40
CA ASN A 40 5.43 4.22 5.77
C ASN A 40 6.69 4.97 5.31
N LEU A 41 6.54 6.04 4.52
CA LEU A 41 7.62 6.94 4.16
C LEU A 41 7.98 7.88 5.32
N GLU A 42 9.29 8.11 5.49
CA GLU A 42 9.78 9.12 6.42
C GLU A 42 9.54 10.54 5.91
N GLU A 43 9.64 10.72 4.59
CA GLU A 43 9.36 11.98 3.92
C GLU A 43 7.90 12.02 3.49
N LYS A 44 7.14 12.96 4.06
CA LYS A 44 5.72 13.12 3.75
C LYS A 44 5.56 14.14 2.62
N TYR A 45 4.99 13.69 1.51
CA TYR A 45 4.51 14.55 0.45
C TYR A 45 3.23 15.29 0.88
N ASP A 46 3.08 16.55 0.46
CA ASP A 46 1.87 17.36 0.66
C ASP A 46 0.68 16.75 -0.10
N ASP A 47 0.91 16.28 -1.33
CA ASP A 47 -0.05 15.52 -2.12
C ASP A 47 0.57 14.22 -2.68
N PRO A 48 0.43 13.09 -1.97
CA PRO A 48 1.05 11.83 -2.38
C PRO A 48 0.45 11.26 -3.67
N LEU A 49 -0.81 11.59 -4.01
CA LEU A 49 -1.45 11.08 -5.23
C LEU A 49 -0.96 11.79 -6.49
N ASP A 50 -0.55 13.05 -6.36
CA ASP A 50 0.05 13.80 -7.46
C ASP A 50 1.54 13.41 -7.69
N HIS A 51 2.24 13.03 -6.61
CA HIS A 51 3.67 12.71 -6.66
C HIS A 51 3.99 11.22 -6.88
N LEU A 52 3.18 10.29 -6.34
CA LEU A 52 3.44 8.86 -6.37
C LEU A 52 2.70 8.20 -7.54
N THR A 53 3.32 8.19 -8.71
CA THR A 53 2.78 7.55 -9.93
C THR A 53 3.08 6.04 -9.98
N THR A 54 2.37 5.30 -10.83
CA THR A 54 2.56 3.84 -11.00
C THR A 54 3.96 3.42 -11.45
N HIS A 55 4.71 4.33 -12.08
CA HIS A 55 6.08 4.06 -12.57
C HIS A 55 7.16 4.30 -11.51
N VAL A 56 6.81 4.84 -10.34
CA VAL A 56 7.80 5.12 -9.30
C VAL A 56 8.32 3.81 -8.72
N GLN A 57 9.64 3.72 -8.59
CA GLN A 57 10.30 2.55 -8.02
C GLN A 57 10.13 2.52 -6.51
N LEU A 58 9.58 1.41 -6.00
CA LEU A 58 9.41 1.20 -4.56
C LEU A 58 10.75 1.17 -3.84
N ARG A 59 11.79 0.66 -4.51
CA ARG A 59 13.15 0.62 -3.97
C ARG A 59 13.69 2.02 -3.68
N GLU A 60 13.43 2.98 -4.57
CA GLU A 60 13.87 4.37 -4.38
C GLU A 60 13.05 5.05 -3.28
N LEU A 61 11.73 4.84 -3.27
CA LEU A 61 10.83 5.39 -2.26
C LEU A 61 11.19 4.94 -0.85
N PHE A 62 11.38 3.63 -0.67
CA PHE A 62 11.75 3.07 0.63
C PHE A 62 13.25 3.14 0.90
N LYS A 63 14.06 3.75 0.01
CA LYS A 63 15.53 3.79 0.12
C LYS A 63 16.17 2.40 0.31
N GLY A 64 15.57 1.38 -0.31
CA GLY A 64 15.97 -0.02 -0.17
C GLY A 64 15.55 -0.70 1.13
N ASP A 65 14.69 -0.08 1.94
CA ASP A 65 14.19 -0.66 3.18
C ASP A 65 13.07 -1.68 2.92
N GLU A 66 13.46 -2.95 2.89
CA GLU A 66 12.55 -4.07 2.68
C GLU A 66 11.55 -4.25 3.82
N GLN A 67 11.85 -3.78 5.04
CA GLN A 67 10.90 -3.88 6.15
C GLN A 67 9.71 -2.94 5.94
N LYS A 68 9.96 -1.73 5.42
CA LYS A 68 8.89 -0.78 5.08
C LYS A 68 8.02 -1.28 3.93
N LEU A 69 8.62 -1.92 2.92
CA LEU A 69 7.88 -2.58 1.85
C LEU A 69 6.98 -3.68 2.42
N ALA A 70 7.54 -4.56 3.25
CA ALA A 70 6.80 -5.66 3.88
C ALA A 70 5.66 -5.14 4.78
N ALA A 71 5.90 -4.09 5.56
CA ALA A 71 4.88 -3.45 6.40
C ALA A 71 3.74 -2.87 5.55
N THR A 72 4.08 -2.10 4.51
CA THR A 72 3.11 -1.51 3.57
C THR A 72 2.24 -2.59 2.91
N LEU A 73 2.86 -3.67 2.46
CA LEU A 73 2.14 -4.77 1.84
C LEU A 73 1.23 -5.49 2.85
N ASN A 74 1.70 -5.67 4.08
CA ASN A 74 0.94 -6.28 5.16
C ASN A 74 -0.32 -5.45 5.50
N ASP A 75 -0.18 -4.12 5.53
CA ASP A 75 -1.30 -3.19 5.71
C ASP A 75 -2.31 -3.28 4.57
N LEU A 76 -1.83 -3.34 3.32
CA LEU A 76 -2.69 -3.46 2.15
C LEU A 76 -3.48 -4.77 2.17
N VAL A 77 -2.83 -5.89 2.44
CA VAL A 77 -3.46 -7.20 2.58
C VAL A 77 -4.53 -7.18 3.68
N GLN A 78 -4.23 -6.56 4.83
CA GLN A 78 -5.17 -6.42 5.93
C GLN A 78 -6.34 -5.47 5.61
N TYR A 79 -6.07 -4.39 4.87
CA TYR A 79 -7.09 -3.41 4.46
C TYR A 79 -8.09 -4.03 3.49
N TRP A 80 -7.58 -4.73 2.48
CA TRP A 80 -8.38 -5.42 1.47
C TRP A 80 -8.96 -6.75 1.95
N LYS A 81 -8.63 -7.18 3.17
CA LYS A 81 -9.04 -8.47 3.76
C LYS A 81 -8.70 -9.67 2.85
N ILE A 82 -7.58 -9.57 2.15
CA ILE A 82 -7.08 -10.64 1.30
C ILE A 82 -6.74 -11.82 2.23
N GLU A 83 -7.30 -13.00 1.94
CA GLU A 83 -6.98 -14.20 2.70
C GLU A 83 -5.48 -14.49 2.54
N ARG A 84 -4.75 -14.45 3.67
CA ARG A 84 -3.34 -14.83 3.68
C ARG A 84 -3.28 -16.34 3.50
N SER A 85 -3.21 -16.81 2.25
CA SER A 85 -2.72 -18.15 1.97
C SER A 85 -1.35 -18.28 2.64
N GLU A 86 -1.08 -19.41 3.31
CA GLU A 86 0.12 -19.67 4.11
C GLU A 86 1.45 -19.56 3.33
N GLU A 87 1.39 -19.30 2.03
CA GLU A 87 2.49 -18.80 1.24
C GLU A 87 3.01 -17.50 1.86
N ARG A 88 4.09 -17.64 2.64
CA ARG A 88 4.94 -16.51 3.04
C ARG A 88 5.07 -15.62 1.83
N ILE A 89 4.45 -14.46 1.92
CA ILE A 89 4.51 -13.36 0.97
C ILE A 89 6.00 -12.93 0.94
N GLN A 90 6.84 -13.70 0.24
CA GLN A 90 8.25 -13.40 -0.05
C GLN A 90 8.23 -12.43 -1.21
N VAL A 91 7.89 -11.19 -0.91
CA VAL A 91 7.90 -10.10 -1.89
C VAL A 91 8.91 -9.10 -1.37
N GLY A 92 10.07 -9.14 -2.00
CA GLY A 92 11.06 -8.08 -1.94
C GLY A 92 10.95 -7.18 -3.17
N PHE A 93 11.87 -6.24 -3.27
CA PHE A 93 11.97 -5.35 -4.43
C PHE A 93 12.25 -6.09 -5.75
N GLU A 94 12.67 -7.36 -5.70
CA GLU A 94 12.89 -8.19 -6.89
C GLU A 94 11.59 -8.63 -7.58
N VAL A 95 10.47 -8.62 -6.86
CA VAL A 95 9.15 -9.00 -7.38
C VAL A 95 8.22 -7.79 -7.47
N LEU A 96 8.41 -6.79 -6.60
CA LEU A 96 7.66 -5.55 -6.57
C LEU A 96 8.62 -4.38 -6.81
N GLU A 97 8.91 -4.12 -8.09
CA GLU A 97 9.81 -3.03 -8.49
C GLU A 97 9.11 -1.68 -8.39
N THR A 98 7.86 -1.58 -8.84
CA THR A 98 7.12 -0.31 -8.94
C THR A 98 5.81 -0.29 -8.16
N ILE A 99 5.27 0.92 -7.91
CA ILE A 99 3.92 1.09 -7.34
C ILE A 99 2.89 0.37 -8.20
N GLY A 100 3.04 0.39 -9.53
CA GLY A 100 2.18 -0.33 -10.46
C GLY A 100 2.14 -1.83 -10.19
N ASP A 101 3.29 -2.46 -9.99
CA ASP A 101 3.39 -3.90 -9.68
C ASP A 101 2.68 -4.23 -8.36
N LEU A 102 2.83 -3.38 -7.35
CA LEU A 102 2.12 -3.51 -6.07
C LEU A 102 0.61 -3.40 -6.26
N CYS A 103 0.15 -2.45 -7.08
CA CYS A 103 -1.27 -2.29 -7.38
C CYS A 103 -1.81 -3.51 -8.12
N GLU A 104 -1.11 -4.02 -9.12
CA GLU A 104 -1.51 -5.21 -9.87
C GLU A 104 -1.55 -6.45 -8.97
N TYR A 105 -0.57 -6.60 -8.08
CA TYR A 105 -0.49 -7.69 -7.11
C TYR A 105 -1.70 -7.73 -6.17
N ILE A 106 -2.12 -6.56 -5.68
CA ILE A 106 -3.31 -6.44 -4.82
C ILE A 106 -4.57 -6.63 -5.64
N GLU A 107 -4.70 -6.00 -6.81
CA GLU A 107 -5.87 -6.12 -7.66
C GLU A 107 -6.17 -7.58 -8.03
N LYS A 108 -5.14 -8.34 -8.42
CA LYS A 108 -5.27 -9.78 -8.73
C LYS A 108 -5.81 -10.58 -7.55
N ARG A 109 -5.46 -10.23 -6.31
CA ARG A 109 -5.91 -10.92 -5.10
C ARG A 109 -7.27 -10.47 -4.59
N VAL A 110 -7.68 -9.24 -4.89
CA VAL A 110 -9.01 -8.74 -4.52
C VAL A 110 -10.10 -9.23 -5.48
N LYS A 111 -9.74 -9.55 -6.73
CA LYS A 111 -10.66 -10.12 -7.73
C LYS A 111 -10.85 -11.64 -7.60
N CYS A 112 -9.97 -12.34 -6.88
CA CYS A 112 -10.08 -13.77 -6.59
C CYS A 112 -11.01 -14.00 -5.40
#